data_AF-A0A059B698-F1
#
_entry.id   AF-A0A059B698-F1
#
_cell.length_a   1.000
_cell.length_b   1.000
_cell.length_c   1.000
_cell.angle_alpha   90.00
_cell.angle_beta   90.00
_cell.angle_gamma   90.00
#
_symmetry.space_group_name_H-M   'P 1'
#
loop_
_entity.id
_entity.type
_entity.pdbx_description
1 polymer ?
#
loop_
_entity_poly.entity_id
_entity_poly.type
_entity_poly.pdbx_seq_one_letter_code
_entity_poly.pdbx_strand_id
1 'polypeptide(L)'
;MASAAAAAAGTISSVSSFSAASRHGGRLTLRAPGTLDLRGPSSTPKPLSIRALSAPSPSPSPALTQDDLKKIAADKAVGYVRSGMVLGLGTGSTAAFVVAKLGQLLRSGELSDIVGVPTSKRTEEQARGLGIPLSVLDDHPRLDLAIDGADEVDPDLNLVKGSGGALLREKM
;
A
#
# COMPACT_ATOMS: atom_id res chain seq x y z
N MET A 1 -46.04 -12.99 -1.38
CA MET A 1 -45.63 -14.27 -0.77
C MET A 1 -44.11 -14.22 -0.61
N ALA A 2 -43.57 -13.69 0.48
CA ALA A 2 -43.41 -14.30 1.81
C ALA A 2 -42.37 -15.43 1.85
N SER A 3 -41.45 -15.31 2.83
CA SER A 3 -40.36 -16.20 3.29
C SER A 3 -38.96 -15.77 2.76
N ALA A 4 -38.03 -15.14 3.49
CA ALA A 4 -37.46 -15.37 4.85
C ALA A 4 -36.89 -16.79 5.00
N ALA A 5 -35.74 -17.11 5.58
CA ALA A 5 -34.54 -16.42 6.10
C ALA A 5 -33.53 -17.56 6.41
N ALA A 6 -32.21 -17.33 6.38
CA ALA A 6 -31.25 -18.01 7.26
C ALA A 6 -29.85 -17.38 7.12
N ALA A 7 -29.48 -16.62 8.14
CA ALA A 7 -28.13 -16.19 8.42
C ALA A 7 -27.35 -17.33 9.09
N ALA A 8 -26.06 -17.46 8.79
CA ALA A 8 -25.11 -18.23 9.58
C ALA A 8 -23.91 -17.35 9.93
N ALA A 9 -23.70 -17.23 11.23
CA ALA A 9 -22.68 -16.44 11.90
C ALA A 9 -21.50 -17.32 12.37
N GLY A 10 -20.36 -16.68 12.63
CA GLY A 10 -19.21 -17.23 13.37
C GLY A 10 -18.10 -17.78 12.46
N THR A 11 -16.82 -17.45 12.59
CA THR A 11 -16.07 -17.04 13.78
C THR A 11 -14.81 -16.28 13.33
N ILE A 12 -14.67 -15.03 13.78
CA ILE A 12 -13.40 -14.27 13.71
C ILE A 12 -12.64 -14.53 15.01
N SER A 13 -11.59 -15.34 14.94
CA SER A 13 -10.69 -15.55 16.08
C SER A 13 -9.72 -14.36 16.21
N SER A 14 -10.01 -13.55 17.23
CA SER A 14 -9.05 -13.08 18.24
C SER A 14 -7.79 -12.35 17.75
N VAL A 15 -7.89 -11.02 17.79
CA VAL A 15 -6.79 -10.10 18.08
C VAL A 15 -6.04 -10.51 19.35
N SER A 16 -4.72 -10.63 19.26
CA SER A 16 -3.85 -10.52 20.43
C SER A 16 -2.68 -9.60 20.09
N SER A 17 -2.82 -8.38 20.60
CA SER A 17 -1.82 -7.34 20.76
C SER A 17 -0.47 -7.87 21.25
N PHE A 18 0.59 -7.60 20.50
CA PHE A 18 1.96 -7.71 21.01
C PHE A 18 2.37 -6.38 21.66
N SER A 19 2.32 -6.35 23.00
CA SER A 19 2.94 -5.32 23.80
C SER A 19 4.37 -5.75 24.13
N ALA A 20 5.36 -5.03 23.61
CA ALA A 20 6.76 -5.22 23.95
C ALA A 20 7.05 -4.52 25.28
N ALA A 21 7.05 -5.29 26.37
CA ALA A 21 7.57 -4.84 27.66
C ALA A 21 9.03 -5.29 27.82
N SER A 22 9.92 -4.31 27.71
CA SER A 22 11.29 -4.40 28.22
C SER A 22 11.27 -4.74 29.71
N ARG A 23 12.12 -5.69 30.13
CA ARG A 23 12.97 -5.60 31.35
C ARG A 23 13.81 -6.87 31.56
N HIS A 24 15.10 -6.61 31.71
CA HIS A 24 16.05 -7.28 32.60
C HIS A 24 16.54 -8.70 32.28
N GLY A 25 17.87 -8.82 32.34
CA GLY A 25 18.61 -10.05 32.16
C GLY A 25 18.19 -11.12 33.16
N GLY A 26 17.69 -12.23 32.62
CA GLY A 26 17.41 -13.46 33.36
C GLY A 26 18.22 -14.59 32.75
N ARG A 27 19.15 -15.13 33.54
CA ARG A 27 19.92 -16.36 33.24
C ARG A 27 18.94 -17.54 33.16
N LEU A 28 18.77 -18.15 31.98
CA LEU A 28 18.00 -19.39 31.84
C LEU A 28 18.82 -20.58 32.37
N THR A 29 18.29 -21.28 33.37
CA THR A 29 18.79 -22.58 33.81
C THR A 29 17.84 -23.68 33.33
N LEU A 30 18.29 -24.50 32.38
CA LEU A 30 17.63 -25.75 32.02
C LEU A 30 18.11 -26.87 32.95
N ARG A 31 17.17 -27.51 33.65
CA ARG A 31 17.41 -28.63 34.56
C ARG A 31 17.04 -29.93 33.84
N ALA A 32 18.02 -30.80 33.58
CA ALA A 32 17.77 -32.15 33.07
C ALA A 32 17.54 -33.12 34.25
N PRO A 33 16.62 -34.10 34.13
CA PRO A 33 16.48 -35.16 35.11
C PRO A 33 17.41 -36.33 34.75
N GLY A 34 18.22 -36.80 35.71
CA GLY A 34 19.04 -37.99 35.52
C GLY A 34 20.08 -38.16 36.61
N THR A 35 19.78 -39.04 37.57
CA THR A 35 20.69 -39.55 38.59
C THR A 35 21.71 -40.48 37.94
N LEU A 36 23.00 -40.16 38.02
CA LEU A 36 24.07 -41.09 37.62
C LEU A 36 25.13 -41.19 38.73
N ASP A 37 25.50 -42.45 38.94
CA ASP A 37 26.24 -43.06 40.03
C ASP A 37 27.74 -42.69 40.04
N LEU A 38 28.35 -42.70 41.23
CA LEU A 38 29.71 -42.19 41.50
C LEU A 38 30.74 -43.34 41.58
N ARG A 39 31.68 -43.42 40.62
CA ARG A 39 33.00 -44.07 40.80
C ARG A 39 34.00 -43.67 39.69
N GLY A 40 35.19 -43.17 40.07
CA GLY A 40 36.39 -43.13 39.22
C GLY A 40 36.94 -41.75 38.85
N PRO A 41 38.26 -41.59 38.62
CA PRO A 41 39.03 -40.46 39.15
C PRO A 41 39.02 -39.17 38.32
N SER A 42 39.34 -38.11 39.04
CA SER A 42 39.61 -36.73 38.64
C SER A 42 40.33 -36.57 37.30
N SER A 43 39.61 -36.04 36.31
CA SER A 43 40.16 -35.08 35.37
C SER A 43 39.11 -33.99 35.19
N THR A 44 39.44 -32.76 35.55
CA THR A 44 38.53 -31.62 35.36
C THR A 44 38.44 -31.34 33.85
N PRO A 45 37.28 -31.51 33.18
CA PRO A 45 37.16 -31.08 31.80
C PRO A 45 37.26 -29.55 31.78
N LYS A 46 38.23 -28.99 31.04
CA LYS A 46 38.27 -27.55 30.73
C LYS A 46 36.93 -27.18 30.09
N PRO A 47 36.26 -26.09 30.52
CA PRO A 47 35.02 -25.67 29.88
C PRO A 47 35.32 -25.30 28.42
N LEU A 48 34.74 -26.05 27.48
CA LEU A 48 34.75 -25.69 26.06
C LEU A 48 33.85 -24.47 25.88
N SER A 49 34.46 -23.32 25.64
CA SER A 49 33.73 -22.10 25.26
C SER A 49 33.31 -22.23 23.80
N ILE A 50 32.09 -22.72 23.58
CA ILE A 50 31.46 -22.69 22.26
C ILE A 50 30.90 -21.27 22.10
N ARG A 51 31.62 -20.41 21.38
CA ARG A 51 31.04 -19.14 20.91
C ARG A 51 29.88 -19.50 19.98
N ALA A 52 28.65 -19.27 20.43
CA ALA A 52 27.52 -19.22 19.53
C ALA A 52 27.79 -18.11 18.51
N LEU A 53 28.11 -18.49 17.28
CA LEU A 53 28.07 -17.57 16.16
C LEU A 53 26.61 -17.15 16.06
N SER A 54 26.32 -15.90 16.38
CA SER A 54 24.99 -15.32 16.17
C SER A 54 24.59 -15.64 14.74
N ALA A 55 23.47 -16.35 14.58
CA ALA A 55 22.86 -16.49 13.27
C ALA A 55 22.71 -15.09 12.66
N PRO A 56 23.00 -14.90 11.36
CA PRO A 56 22.74 -13.62 10.72
C PRO A 56 21.28 -13.27 10.98
N SER A 57 21.06 -12.08 11.55
CA SER A 57 19.73 -11.51 11.75
C SER A 57 18.97 -11.58 10.43
N PRO A 58 17.68 -11.97 10.42
CA PRO A 58 16.89 -12.02 9.19
C PRO A 58 17.01 -10.68 8.49
N SER A 59 17.53 -10.70 7.26
CA SER A 59 17.68 -9.51 6.43
C SER A 59 16.32 -8.81 6.33
N PRO A 60 16.25 -7.47 6.47
CA PRO A 60 14.98 -6.77 6.33
C PRO A 60 14.40 -7.08 4.95
N SER A 61 13.19 -7.64 4.91
CA SER A 61 12.40 -7.70 3.69
C SER A 61 12.33 -6.28 3.10
N PRO A 62 12.47 -6.08 1.77
CA PRO A 62 12.50 -4.74 1.21
C PRO A 62 11.20 -4.03 1.57
N ALA A 63 11.30 -3.02 2.44
CA ALA A 63 10.16 -2.21 2.81
C ALA A 63 9.70 -1.40 1.59
N LEU A 64 8.39 -1.33 1.38
CA LEU A 64 7.81 -0.54 0.28
C LEU A 64 8.16 0.93 0.46
N THR A 65 8.62 1.57 -0.61
CA THR A 65 8.89 3.02 -0.63
C THR A 65 7.58 3.81 -0.77
N GLN A 66 7.62 5.11 -0.51
CA GLN A 66 6.45 5.96 -0.69
C GLN A 66 5.96 5.97 -2.14
N ASP A 67 6.87 5.94 -3.11
CA ASP A 67 6.50 5.89 -4.53
C ASP A 67 5.92 4.52 -4.92
N ASP A 68 6.39 3.43 -4.32
CA ASP A 68 5.75 2.12 -4.48
C ASP A 68 4.29 2.17 -3.99
N LEU A 69 4.05 2.79 -2.83
CA LEU A 69 2.70 2.94 -2.28
C LEU A 69 1.81 3.82 -3.16
N LYS A 70 2.33 4.94 -3.69
CA LYS A 70 1.61 5.80 -4.64
C LYS A 70 1.23 5.04 -5.91
N LYS A 71 2.16 4.23 -6.42
CA LYS A 71 1.92 3.41 -7.61
C LYS A 71 0.86 2.34 -7.35
N ILE A 72 0.91 1.65 -6.21
CA ILE A 72 -0.12 0.67 -5.82
C ILE A 72 -1.49 1.33 -5.72
N ALA A 73 -1.58 2.51 -5.10
CA ALA A 73 -2.83 3.26 -5.02
C ALA A 73 -3.35 3.68 -6.41
N ALA A 74 -2.46 4.16 -7.28
CA ALA A 74 -2.79 4.52 -8.66
C ALA A 74 -3.29 3.31 -9.47
N ASP A 75 -2.60 2.18 -9.39
CA ASP A 75 -3.01 0.93 -10.06
C ASP A 75 -4.39 0.48 -9.59
N LYS A 76 -4.68 0.61 -8.29
CA LYS A 76 -6.00 0.29 -7.74
C LYS A 76 -7.08 1.26 -8.22
N ALA A 77 -6.78 2.55 -8.30
CA ALA A 77 -7.71 3.57 -8.78
C ALA A 77 -8.04 3.40 -10.27
N VAL A 78 -7.06 3.06 -11.10
CA VAL A 78 -7.27 2.80 -12.54
C VAL A 78 -8.17 1.58 -12.76
N GLY A 79 -8.24 0.63 -11.82
CA GLY A 79 -9.18 -0.49 -11.88
C GLY A 79 -10.67 -0.10 -11.89
N TYR A 80 -11.02 1.15 -11.58
CA TYR A 80 -12.38 1.66 -11.69
C TYR A 80 -12.70 2.24 -13.08
N VAL A 81 -11.69 2.45 -13.92
CA VAL A 81 -11.83 3.03 -15.26
C VAL A 81 -12.37 1.98 -16.23
N ARG A 82 -13.28 2.40 -17.11
CA ARG A 82 -13.86 1.59 -18.19
C ARG A 82 -13.75 2.34 -19.50
N SER A 83 -13.65 1.62 -20.61
CA SER A 83 -13.66 2.22 -21.94
C SER A 83 -14.88 3.12 -22.15
N GLY A 84 -14.71 4.21 -22.89
CA GLY A 84 -15.78 5.20 -23.14
C GLY A 84 -15.95 6.27 -22.07
N MET A 85 -15.20 6.22 -20.96
CA MET A 85 -15.33 7.20 -19.87
C MET A 85 -14.65 8.53 -20.18
N VAL A 86 -15.28 9.61 -19.70
CA VAL A 86 -14.65 10.93 -19.53
C VAL A 86 -14.08 11.04 -18.12
N LEU A 87 -12.77 11.28 -18.03
CA LEU A 87 -12.02 11.21 -16.78
C LEU A 87 -11.47 12.57 -16.36
N GLY A 88 -11.72 12.97 -15.10
CA GLY A 88 -10.97 14.03 -14.45
C GLY A 88 -9.58 13.55 -14.06
N LEU A 89 -8.53 14.17 -14.60
CA LEU A 89 -7.14 13.79 -14.34
C LEU A 89 -6.52 14.77 -13.33
N GLY A 90 -6.32 14.28 -12.11
CA GLY A 90 -5.76 15.03 -10.99
C GLY A 90 -4.31 15.48 -11.17
N THR A 91 -3.77 16.14 -10.15
CA THR A 91 -2.41 16.70 -10.17
C THR A 91 -1.58 16.18 -8.99
N GLY A 92 -0.28 16.00 -9.22
CA GLY A 92 0.68 15.60 -8.19
C GLY A 92 1.36 14.26 -8.47
N SER A 93 2.28 13.87 -7.59
CA SER A 93 3.12 12.68 -7.81
C SER A 93 2.32 11.37 -7.86
N THR A 94 1.23 11.25 -7.10
CA THR A 94 0.35 10.07 -7.14
C THR A 94 -0.48 10.05 -8.42
N ALA A 95 -1.09 11.19 -8.81
CA ALA A 95 -1.88 11.29 -10.03
C ALA A 95 -1.02 11.06 -11.30
N ALA A 96 0.26 11.43 -11.26
CA ALA A 96 1.18 11.12 -12.35
C ALA A 96 1.30 9.62 -12.63
N PHE A 97 1.25 8.75 -11.60
CA PHE A 97 1.22 7.29 -11.81
C PHE A 97 -0.09 6.82 -12.46
N VAL A 98 -1.23 7.44 -12.11
CA VAL A 98 -2.53 7.16 -12.73
C VAL A 98 -2.47 7.47 -14.22
N VAL A 99 -2.00 8.66 -14.58
CA VAL A 99 -1.87 9.10 -15.98
C VAL A 99 -0.91 8.19 -16.76
N ALA A 100 0.22 7.80 -16.16
CA ALA A 100 1.16 6.86 -16.75
C ALA A 100 0.52 5.50 -17.03
N LYS A 101 -0.25 4.96 -16.07
CA LYS A 101 -0.94 3.69 -16.20
C LYS A 101 -2.05 3.72 -17.26
N LEU A 102 -2.85 4.79 -17.30
CA LEU A 102 -3.85 5.01 -18.34
C LEU A 102 -3.24 5.01 -19.74
N GLY A 103 -2.14 5.75 -19.93
CA GLY A 103 -1.42 5.76 -21.20
C GLY A 103 -0.90 4.36 -21.59
N GLN A 104 -0.48 3.54 -20.63
CA GLN A 104 -0.10 2.15 -20.90
C GLN A 104 -1.28 1.32 -21.41
N LEU A 105 -2.43 1.39 -20.73
CA LEU A 105 -3.63 0.60 -21.06
C LEU A 105 -4.26 1.00 -22.40
N LEU A 106 -4.23 2.29 -22.73
CA LEU A 106 -4.67 2.80 -24.03
C LEU A 106 -3.75 2.29 -25.15
N ARG A 107 -2.43 2.29 -24.93
CA ARG A 107 -1.47 1.77 -25.92
C ARG A 107 -1.56 0.25 -26.09
N SER A 108 -1.86 -0.50 -25.03
CA SER A 108 -2.06 -1.95 -25.12
C SER A 108 -3.42 -2.34 -25.72
N GLY A 109 -4.36 -1.41 -25.79
CA GLY A 109 -5.74 -1.65 -26.26
C GLY A 109 -6.64 -2.28 -25.21
N GLU A 110 -6.21 -2.36 -23.95
CA GLU A 110 -7.03 -2.83 -22.82
C GLU A 110 -8.11 -1.80 -22.44
N LEU A 111 -7.86 -0.52 -22.72
CA LEU A 111 -8.85 0.55 -22.66
C LEU A 111 -8.99 1.21 -24.03
N SER A 112 -10.18 1.72 -24.33
CA SER A 112 -10.48 2.48 -25.54
C SER A 112 -11.41 3.64 -25.23
N ASP A 113 -11.49 4.61 -26.14
CA ASP A 113 -12.49 5.68 -26.11
C ASP A 113 -12.50 6.51 -24.80
N ILE A 114 -11.32 6.68 -24.19
CA ILE A 114 -11.14 7.53 -23.01
C ILE A 114 -10.88 8.97 -23.43
N VAL A 115 -11.50 9.92 -22.72
CA VAL A 115 -11.19 11.35 -22.81
C VAL A 115 -10.76 11.86 -21.44
N GLY A 116 -9.61 12.52 -21.36
CA GLY A 116 -9.08 13.10 -20.12
C GLY A 116 -9.32 14.61 -20.01
N VAL A 117 -9.78 15.08 -18.86
CA VAL A 117 -9.92 16.50 -18.50
C VAL A 117 -8.91 16.82 -17.39
N PRO A 118 -7.78 17.47 -17.71
CA PRO A 118 -6.68 17.66 -16.77
C PRO A 118 -6.92 18.83 -15.80
N THR A 119 -6.57 18.66 -14.53
CA THR A 119 -6.69 19.72 -13.51
C THR A 119 -5.50 20.69 -13.50
N SER A 120 -4.42 20.41 -14.23
CA SER A 120 -3.28 21.33 -14.37
C SER A 120 -2.56 21.20 -15.72
N LYS A 121 -1.76 22.21 -16.07
CA LYS A 121 -0.88 22.16 -17.26
C LYS A 121 0.11 21.01 -17.20
N ARG A 122 0.63 20.71 -16.00
CA ARG A 122 1.56 19.59 -15.79
C ARG A 122 0.90 18.25 -16.15
N THR A 123 -0.32 18.03 -15.68
CA THR A 123 -1.08 16.82 -15.99
C THR A 123 -1.44 16.76 -17.47
N GLU A 124 -1.84 17.89 -18.06
CA GLU A 124 -2.14 18.03 -19.48
C GLU A 124 -0.94 17.64 -20.36
N GLU A 125 0.24 18.20 -20.07
CA GLU A 125 1.49 17.90 -20.79
C GLU A 125 1.87 16.42 -20.68
N GLN A 126 1.78 15.84 -19.48
CA GLN A 126 2.05 14.42 -19.27
C GLN A 126 1.09 13.53 -20.06
N ALA A 127 -0.22 13.79 -19.96
CA ALA A 127 -1.24 12.99 -20.62
C ALA A 127 -1.15 13.08 -22.15
N ARG A 128 -0.91 14.29 -22.68
CA ARG A 128 -0.65 14.52 -24.11
C ARG A 128 0.57 13.74 -24.58
N GLY A 129 1.67 13.78 -23.81
CA GLY A 129 2.90 13.03 -24.13
C GLY A 129 2.72 11.51 -24.15
N LEU A 130 1.67 10.99 -23.49
CA LEU A 130 1.34 9.57 -23.45
C LEU A 130 0.28 9.15 -24.48
N GLY A 131 -0.23 10.09 -25.28
CA GLY A 131 -1.24 9.84 -26.31
C GLY A 131 -2.66 9.70 -25.77
N ILE A 132 -2.96 10.22 -24.58
CA ILE A 132 -4.31 10.23 -24.03
C ILE A 132 -5.12 11.35 -24.72
N PRO A 133 -6.28 11.08 -25.32
CA PRO A 133 -7.16 12.13 -25.83
C PRO A 133 -7.57 13.08 -24.72
N LEU A 134 -7.47 14.39 -24.96
CA LEU A 134 -7.75 15.42 -23.95
C LEU A 134 -8.91 16.30 -24.37
N SER A 135 -9.62 16.80 -23.37
CA SER A 135 -10.64 17.83 -23.51
C SER A 135 -10.66 18.75 -22.29
N VAL A 136 -11.63 19.66 -22.25
CA VAL A 136 -11.85 20.62 -21.15
C VAL A 136 -13.24 20.42 -20.55
N LEU A 137 -13.42 20.93 -19.32
CA LEU A 137 -14.69 20.80 -18.61
C LEU A 137 -15.85 21.51 -19.32
N ASP A 138 -15.57 22.60 -20.06
CA ASP A 138 -16.59 23.33 -20.83
C ASP A 138 -17.21 22.44 -21.94
N ASP A 139 -16.40 21.59 -22.58
CA ASP A 139 -16.83 20.68 -23.64
C ASP A 139 -17.40 19.37 -23.06
N HIS A 140 -16.93 18.95 -21.88
CA HIS A 140 -17.47 17.81 -21.12
C HIS A 140 -17.85 18.20 -19.69
N PRO A 141 -19.02 18.82 -19.48
CA PRO A 141 -19.43 19.30 -18.15
C PRO A 141 -19.79 18.17 -17.17
N ARG A 142 -19.80 16.92 -17.64
CA ARG A 142 -20.05 15.72 -16.83
C ARG A 142 -18.89 14.76 -17.00
N LEU A 143 -18.21 14.48 -15.90
CA LEU A 143 -17.16 13.47 -15.80
C LEU A 143 -17.77 12.19 -15.22
N ASP A 144 -17.32 11.03 -15.71
CA ASP A 144 -17.74 9.73 -15.18
C ASP A 144 -16.95 9.38 -13.91
N LEU A 145 -15.68 9.78 -13.86
CA LEU A 145 -14.78 9.55 -12.73
C LEU A 145 -13.69 10.61 -12.69
N ALA A 146 -13.40 11.15 -11.51
CA ALA A 146 -12.23 11.97 -11.26
C ALA A 146 -11.26 11.21 -10.33
N ILE A 147 -9.98 11.16 -10.71
CA ILE A 147 -8.94 10.52 -9.89
C ILE A 147 -7.89 11.57 -9.56
N ASP A 148 -7.74 11.88 -8.27
CA ASP A 148 -6.80 12.89 -7.79
C ASP A 148 -6.19 12.49 -6.45
N GLY A 149 -5.03 13.08 -6.15
CA GLY A 149 -4.40 12.97 -4.83
C GLY A 149 -4.99 13.95 -3.82
N ALA A 150 -4.61 13.77 -2.56
CA ALA A 150 -4.87 14.72 -1.49
C ALA A 150 -3.58 14.94 -0.69
N ASP A 151 -3.47 16.11 -0.06
CA ASP A 151 -2.37 16.47 0.83
C ASP A 151 -2.62 15.87 2.22
N GLU A 152 -3.86 15.93 2.69
CA GLU A 152 -4.33 15.31 3.93
C GLU A 152 -5.72 14.71 3.73
N VAL A 153 -6.01 13.63 4.46
CA VAL A 153 -7.29 12.92 4.46
C VAL A 153 -7.64 12.59 5.91
N ASP A 154 -8.82 13.02 6.36
CA ASP A 154 -9.34 12.67 7.68
C ASP A 154 -10.18 11.36 7.62
N PRO A 155 -10.57 10.77 8.78
CA PRO A 155 -11.38 9.55 8.80
C PRO A 155 -12.76 9.65 8.12
N ASP A 156 -13.31 10.85 7.98
CA ASP A 156 -14.61 11.11 7.34
C ASP A 156 -14.47 11.38 5.83
N LEU A 157 -13.25 11.25 5.29
CA LEU A 157 -12.88 11.50 3.89
C LEU A 157 -12.97 12.97 3.47
N ASN A 158 -12.89 13.91 4.42
CA ASN A 158 -12.62 15.30 4.08
C ASN A 158 -11.15 15.44 3.65
N LEU A 159 -10.93 16.27 2.64
CA LEU A 159 -9.63 16.37 1.97
C LEU A 159 -9.08 17.79 2.06
N VAL A 160 -7.79 17.91 2.39
CA VAL A 160 -7.00 19.10 2.09
C VAL A 160 -6.28 18.86 0.77
N LYS A 161 -6.39 19.82 -0.15
CA LYS A 161 -5.78 19.79 -1.48
C LYS A 161 -5.19 21.15 -1.83
N GLY A 162 -4.28 21.16 -2.79
CA GLY A 162 -3.77 22.38 -3.40
C GLY A 162 -2.30 22.68 -3.13
N SER A 163 -1.55 21.80 -2.45
CA SER A 163 -0.09 21.99 -2.26
C SER A 163 0.66 22.17 -3.59
N GLY A 164 0.14 21.57 -4.67
CA GLY A 164 0.67 21.68 -6.03
C GLY A 164 0.21 22.90 -6.84
N GLY A 165 -0.61 23.80 -6.26
CA GLY A 165 -1.04 25.04 -6.92
C GLY A 165 -2.16 24.91 -7.95
N ALA A 166 -2.89 23.79 -7.98
CA ALA A 166 -3.94 23.52 -8.96
C ALA A 166 -5.38 23.50 -8.38
N LEU A 167 -5.55 23.84 -7.10
CA LEU A 167 -6.79 23.64 -6.34
C LEU A 167 -8.07 24.11 -7.04
N LEU A 168 -8.05 25.30 -7.67
CA LEU A 168 -9.24 25.85 -8.32
C LEU A 168 -9.76 24.92 -9.41
N ARG A 169 -8.86 24.44 -10.28
CA ARG A 169 -9.21 23.52 -11.37
C ARG A 169 -9.48 22.10 -10.88
N GLU A 170 -8.85 21.69 -9.79
CA GLU A 170 -9.14 20.40 -9.15
C GLU A 170 -10.57 20.33 -8.57
N LYS A 171 -11.14 21.48 -8.21
CA LYS A 171 -12.45 21.57 -7.55
C LYS A 171 -13.63 21.82 -8.50
N MET A 172 -13.38 22.43 -9.66
CA MET A 172 -14.41 22.72 -10.67
C MET A 172 -14.91 21.44 -11.32
#